data_AF-A0A968C0Z3-F1
#
_entry.id   AF-A0A968C0Z3-F1
#
_cell.length_a   1.000
_cell.length_b   1.000
_cell.length_c   1.000
_cell.angle_alpha   90.00
_cell.angle_beta   90.00
_cell.angle_gamma   90.00
#
_symmetry.space_group_name_H-M   'P 1'
#
loop_
_entity.id
_entity.type
_entity.pdbx_description
1 polymer ?
#
loop_
_entity_poly.entity_id
_entity_poly.type
_entity_poly.pdbx_seq_one_letter_code
_entity_poly.pdbx_strand_id
1 'polypeptide(L)'
;MSEEKTYTESEAHRHFAAKLNGEVWGLLEKSDRSSAEDEMMIHTAHASCCHWLKVGTGVHHQRAEWMIARVYSELGLAEAALRHANRCRELTQEHAGLMEDFDRAYAHEAMARANTVAGNRAEALEDL
;
A
#
# COMPACT_ATOMS: atom_id res chain seq x y z
N MET A 1 -27.61 0.63 -21.41
CA MET A 1 -26.41 -0.20 -21.57
C MET A 1 -25.22 0.72 -21.41
N SER A 2 -24.33 0.49 -20.44
CA SER A 2 -23.09 1.28 -20.38
C SER A 2 -22.27 0.98 -21.64
N GLU A 3 -21.73 2.00 -22.30
CA GLU A 3 -20.81 1.81 -23.42
C GLU A 3 -19.65 0.91 -23.00
N GLU A 4 -19.32 -0.07 -23.84
CA GLU A 4 -18.12 -0.88 -23.67
C GLU A 4 -16.89 0.02 -23.79
N LYS A 5 -16.06 0.05 -22.74
CA LYS A 5 -14.79 0.75 -22.75
C LYS A 5 -13.69 -0.20 -23.23
N THR A 6 -12.95 0.23 -24.25
CA THR A 6 -11.73 -0.44 -24.69
C THR A 6 -10.51 0.25 -24.09
N TYR A 7 -9.46 -0.53 -23.82
CA TYR A 7 -8.20 -0.05 -23.30
C TYR A 7 -7.05 -0.73 -24.06
N THR A 8 -5.96 -0.01 -24.27
CA THR A 8 -4.67 -0.69 -24.46
C THR A 8 -4.27 -1.42 -23.17
N GLU A 9 -3.35 -2.38 -23.26
CA GLU A 9 -2.89 -3.12 -22.07
C GLU A 9 -2.30 -2.19 -20.99
N SER A 10 -1.53 -1.17 -21.40
CA SER A 10 -0.97 -0.19 -20.47
C SER A 10 -2.04 0.68 -19.80
N GLU A 11 -3.07 1.10 -20.55
CA GLU A 11 -4.20 1.83 -19.98
C GLU A 11 -5.02 0.96 -19.02
N ALA A 12 -5.19 -0.33 -19.34
CA ALA A 12 -5.87 -1.29 -18.48
C ALA A 12 -5.12 -1.47 -17.15
N HIS A 13 -3.78 -1.66 -17.19
CA HIS A 13 -2.97 -1.72 -15.98
C HIS A 13 -3.10 -0.44 -15.14
N ARG A 14 -3.02 0.75 -15.75
CA ARG A 14 -3.17 2.01 -15.02
C ARG A 14 -4.57 2.13 -14.40
N HIS A 15 -5.60 1.74 -15.14
CA HIS A 15 -6.99 1.76 -14.67
C HIS A 15 -7.17 0.86 -13.45
N PHE A 16 -6.77 -0.41 -13.54
CA PHE A 16 -6.92 -1.35 -12.43
C PHE A 16 -6.03 -1.00 -11.24
N ALA A 17 -4.81 -0.50 -11.46
CA ALA A 17 -3.94 -0.05 -10.37
C ALA A 17 -4.64 1.01 -9.49
N ALA A 18 -5.20 2.05 -10.12
CA ALA A 18 -5.90 3.12 -9.42
C ALA A 18 -7.25 2.67 -8.82
N LYS A 19 -8.05 1.92 -9.60
CA LYS A 19 -9.35 1.41 -9.15
C LYS A 19 -9.21 0.55 -7.90
N LEU A 20 -8.31 -0.44 -7.94
CA LEU A 20 -8.08 -1.35 -6.83
C LEU A 20 -7.49 -0.60 -5.62
N ASN A 21 -6.62 0.39 -5.82
CA ASN A 21 -6.15 1.22 -4.70
C ASN A 21 -7.32 1.93 -3.99
N GLY A 22 -8.27 2.49 -4.75
CA GLY A 22 -9.49 3.07 -4.20
C GLY A 22 -10.38 2.06 -3.47
N GLU A 23 -10.46 0.82 -3.96
CA GLU A 23 -11.19 -0.25 -3.27
C GLU A 23 -10.54 -0.64 -1.93
N VAL A 24 -9.21 -0.64 -1.82
CA VAL A 24 -8.52 -0.85 -0.53
C VAL A 24 -8.92 0.23 0.47
N TRP A 25 -8.96 1.50 0.06
CA TRP A 25 -9.41 2.59 0.93
C TRP A 25 -10.85 2.39 1.38
N GLY A 26 -11.76 2.05 0.46
CA GLY A 26 -13.15 1.76 0.79
C GLY A 26 -13.29 0.62 1.80
N LEU A 27 -12.43 -0.42 1.71
CA LEU A 27 -12.38 -1.49 2.71
C LEU A 27 -11.82 -1.00 4.04
N LEU A 28 -10.70 -0.26 4.04
CA LEU A 28 -10.06 0.29 5.24
C LEU A 28 -11.01 1.16 6.08
N GLU A 29 -11.92 1.90 5.43
CA GLU A 29 -12.90 2.78 6.08
C GLU A 29 -14.07 2.04 6.76
N LYS A 30 -14.28 0.75 6.46
CA LYS A 30 -15.35 -0.04 7.08
C LYS A 30 -14.97 -0.47 8.50
N SER A 31 -15.83 -0.15 9.47
CA SER A 31 -15.66 -0.57 10.87
C SER A 31 -16.12 -2.00 11.15
N ASP A 32 -16.92 -2.59 10.25
CA ASP A 32 -17.57 -3.89 10.39
C ASP A 32 -17.15 -4.89 9.30
N ARG A 33 -15.87 -4.87 8.91
CA ARG A 33 -15.32 -5.81 7.93
C ARG A 33 -15.49 -7.26 8.40
N SER A 34 -15.96 -8.09 7.48
CA SER A 34 -15.93 -9.55 7.60
C SER A 34 -14.54 -10.10 7.26
N SER A 35 -14.25 -11.34 7.66
CA SER A 35 -12.98 -12.00 7.31
C SER A 35 -12.76 -12.11 5.80
N ALA A 36 -13.84 -12.30 5.02
CA ALA A 36 -13.77 -12.32 3.56
C ALA A 36 -13.39 -10.95 2.97
N GLU A 37 -13.79 -9.86 3.63
CA GLU A 37 -13.41 -8.50 3.24
C GLU A 37 -11.98 -8.17 3.63
N ASP A 38 -11.48 -8.69 4.76
CA ASP A 38 -10.07 -8.59 5.13
C ASP A 38 -9.17 -9.35 4.15
N GLU A 39 -9.57 -10.55 3.71
CA GLU A 39 -8.89 -11.29 2.64
C GLU A 39 -8.90 -10.51 1.32
N MET A 40 -10.05 -9.95 0.94
CA MET A 40 -10.16 -9.11 -0.25
C MET A 40 -9.26 -7.88 -0.18
N MET A 41 -9.17 -7.25 1.00
CA MET A 41 -8.31 -6.08 1.21
C MET A 41 -6.84 -6.39 0.92
N ILE A 42 -6.36 -7.57 1.35
CA ILE A 42 -5.01 -8.06 1.03
C ILE A 42 -4.87 -8.26 -0.49
N HIS A 43 -5.79 -9.01 -1.11
CA HIS A 43 -5.70 -9.31 -2.54
C HIS A 43 -5.71 -8.06 -3.41
N THR A 44 -6.60 -7.12 -3.11
CA THR A 44 -6.75 -5.86 -3.84
C THR A 44 -5.51 -4.97 -3.69
N ALA A 45 -4.89 -4.91 -2.51
CA ALA A 45 -3.66 -4.16 -2.30
C ALA A 45 -2.50 -4.70 -3.14
N HIS A 46 -2.30 -6.02 -3.12
CA HIS A 46 -1.26 -6.68 -3.94
C HIS A 46 -1.55 -6.58 -5.44
N ALA A 47 -2.81 -6.70 -5.85
CA ALA A 47 -3.19 -6.56 -7.26
C ALA A 47 -2.97 -5.13 -7.77
N SER A 48 -3.29 -4.12 -6.96
CA SER A 48 -2.95 -2.72 -7.26
C SER A 48 -1.44 -2.53 -7.43
N CYS A 49 -0.63 -3.07 -6.50
CA CYS A 49 0.83 -3.04 -6.59
C CYS A 49 1.34 -3.70 -7.88
N CYS A 50 0.88 -4.92 -8.19
CA CYS A 50 1.25 -5.65 -9.39
C CYS A 50 1.00 -4.84 -10.67
N HIS A 51 -0.14 -4.15 -10.75
CA HIS A 51 -0.42 -3.29 -11.90
C HIS A 51 0.46 -2.04 -11.95
N TRP A 52 0.75 -1.40 -10.81
CA TRP A 52 1.70 -0.29 -10.78
C TRP A 52 3.11 -0.69 -11.20
N LEU A 53 3.54 -1.92 -10.90
CA LEU A 53 4.84 -2.43 -11.36
C LEU A 53 4.92 -2.58 -12.89
N LYS A 54 3.79 -2.61 -13.61
CA LYS A 54 3.77 -2.69 -15.07
C LYS A 54 3.86 -1.34 -15.77
N VAL A 55 3.29 -0.29 -15.17
CA VAL A 55 3.07 1.01 -15.86
C VAL A 55 3.44 2.24 -15.04
N GLY A 56 3.79 2.05 -13.77
CA GLY A 56 4.13 3.10 -12.83
C GLY A 56 5.62 3.41 -12.80
N THR A 57 6.01 4.15 -11.77
CA THR A 57 7.39 4.56 -11.48
C THR A 57 7.79 4.05 -10.10
N GLY A 58 9.03 4.31 -9.67
CA GLY A 58 9.47 4.04 -8.29
C GLY A 58 8.58 4.66 -7.22
N VAL A 59 7.99 5.83 -7.49
CA VAL A 59 6.99 6.47 -6.60
C VAL A 59 5.74 5.60 -6.45
N HIS A 60 5.25 5.02 -7.54
CA HIS A 60 4.06 4.17 -7.50
C HIS A 60 4.34 2.87 -6.76
N HIS A 61 5.54 2.29 -6.93
CA HIS A 61 5.95 1.13 -6.16
C HIS A 61 6.02 1.46 -4.67
N GLN A 62 6.67 2.57 -4.29
CA GLN A 62 6.77 3.00 -2.90
C GLN A 62 5.39 3.17 -2.25
N ARG A 63 4.46 3.88 -2.91
CA ARG A 63 3.10 4.11 -2.40
C ARG A 63 2.31 2.80 -2.31
N ALA A 64 2.54 1.85 -3.21
CA ALA A 64 1.91 0.54 -3.16
C ALA A 64 2.43 -0.30 -1.97
N GLU A 65 3.75 -0.27 -1.70
CA GLU A 65 4.35 -0.93 -0.53
C GLU A 65 3.83 -0.32 0.79
N TRP A 66 3.69 1.01 0.86
CA TRP A 66 3.04 1.67 1.99
C TRP A 66 1.60 1.17 2.21
N MET A 67 0.80 1.08 1.13
CA MET A 67 -0.57 0.59 1.23
C MET A 67 -0.62 -0.85 1.76
N ILE A 68 0.24 -1.73 1.25
CA ILE A 68 0.32 -3.12 1.71
C ILE A 68 0.75 -3.19 3.18
N ALA A 69 1.75 -2.40 3.59
CA ALA A 69 2.18 -2.33 4.98
C ALA A 69 1.05 -1.88 5.91
N ARG A 70 0.27 -0.88 5.48
CA ARG A 70 -0.90 -0.39 6.21
C ARG A 70 -1.98 -1.46 6.35
N VAL A 71 -2.32 -2.17 5.27
CA VAL A 71 -3.30 -3.27 5.29
C VAL A 71 -2.87 -4.36 6.26
N TYR A 72 -1.62 -4.81 6.23
CA TYR A 72 -1.15 -5.83 7.17
C TYR A 72 -1.09 -5.33 8.61
N SER A 73 -0.76 -4.06 8.83
CA SER A 73 -0.79 -3.45 10.16
C SER A 73 -2.22 -3.43 10.73
N GLU A 74 -3.19 -3.02 9.92
CA GLU A 74 -4.61 -2.99 10.29
C GLU A 74 -5.14 -4.39 10.67
N LEU A 75 -4.65 -5.43 10.00
CA LEU A 75 -5.03 -6.83 10.25
C LEU A 75 -4.20 -7.51 11.36
N GLY A 76 -3.28 -6.79 12.01
CA GLY A 76 -2.45 -7.35 13.09
C GLY A 76 -1.36 -8.33 12.61
N LEU A 77 -1.03 -8.34 11.31
CA LEU A 77 -0.09 -9.27 10.69
C LEU A 77 1.33 -8.69 10.66
N ALA A 78 1.97 -8.68 11.82
CA ALA A 78 3.23 -7.96 12.09
C ALA A 78 4.37 -8.25 11.09
N GLU A 79 4.68 -9.51 10.81
CA GLU A 79 5.81 -9.88 9.95
C GLU A 79 5.66 -9.29 8.54
N ALA A 80 4.47 -9.44 7.96
CA ALA A 80 4.16 -8.92 6.64
C ALA A 80 4.14 -7.38 6.63
N ALA A 81 3.57 -6.76 7.67
CA ALA A 81 3.59 -5.31 7.84
C ALA A 81 5.02 -4.75 7.85
N LEU A 82 5.91 -5.33 8.65
CA LEU A 82 7.32 -4.92 8.73
C LEU A 82 8.06 -5.12 7.42
N ARG A 83 7.83 -6.23 6.73
CA ARG A 83 8.46 -6.50 5.43
C ARG A 83 8.14 -5.41 4.41
N HIS A 84 6.86 -5.07 4.28
CA HIS A 84 6.41 -4.06 3.31
C HIS A 84 6.74 -2.63 3.76
N ALA A 85 6.73 -2.34 5.06
CA ALA A 85 7.17 -1.05 5.60
C ALA A 85 8.67 -0.80 5.33
N ASN A 86 9.51 -1.81 5.54
CA ASN A 86 10.94 -1.71 5.21
C ASN A 86 11.14 -1.49 3.71
N ARG A 87 10.43 -2.22 2.85
CA ARG A 87 10.55 -2.03 1.41
C ARG A 87 10.08 -0.64 0.96
N CYS A 88 9.01 -0.12 1.56
CA CYS A 88 8.56 1.26 1.36
C CYS A 88 9.68 2.26 1.70
N ARG A 89 10.32 2.12 2.87
CA ARG A 89 11.43 2.98 3.30
C ARG A 89 12.65 2.90 2.36
N GLU A 90 13.02 1.69 1.93
CA GLU A 90 14.09 1.48 0.95
C GLU A 90 13.79 2.21 -0.36
N LEU A 91 12.58 2.05 -0.90
CA LEU A 91 12.16 2.72 -2.14
C LEU A 91 12.14 4.25 -2.00
N THR A 92 11.74 4.77 -0.84
CA THR A 92 11.81 6.21 -0.54
C THR A 92 13.26 6.72 -0.62
N GLN A 93 14.24 5.93 -0.21
CA GLN A 93 15.66 6.27 -0.30
C GLN A 93 16.21 6.08 -1.73
N GLU A 94 15.93 4.94 -2.37
CA GLU A 94 16.33 4.60 -3.75
C GLU A 94 15.84 5.66 -4.74
N HIS A 95 14.65 6.21 -4.52
CA HIS A 95 14.00 7.18 -5.40
C HIS A 95 13.87 8.56 -4.76
N ALA A 96 14.76 8.94 -3.84
CA ALA A 96 14.66 10.17 -3.04
C ALA A 96 14.45 11.46 -3.85
N GLY A 97 14.98 11.54 -5.08
CA GLY A 97 14.81 12.69 -5.98
C GLY A 97 13.43 12.77 -6.66
N LEU A 98 12.61 11.73 -6.56
CA LEU A 98 11.24 11.67 -7.07
C LEU A 98 10.20 11.76 -5.94
N MET A 99 10.61 11.62 -4.67
CA MET A 99 9.72 11.60 -3.51
C MET A 99 9.29 13.01 -3.11
N GLU A 100 8.00 13.18 -2.90
CA GLU A 100 7.42 14.35 -2.24
C GLU A 100 7.51 14.19 -0.71
N ASP A 101 7.28 15.27 0.04
CA ASP A 101 7.41 15.24 1.51
C ASP A 101 6.46 14.22 2.15
N PHE A 102 5.25 14.07 1.59
CA PHE A 102 4.28 13.10 2.08
C PHE A 102 4.69 11.64 1.77
N ASP A 103 5.47 11.39 0.71
CA ASP A 103 5.99 10.05 0.44
C ASP A 103 7.00 9.63 1.51
N ARG A 104 7.77 10.59 2.03
CA ARG A 104 8.68 10.36 3.17
C ARG A 104 7.90 10.12 4.45
N ALA A 105 6.84 10.90 4.68
CA ALA A 105 5.95 10.69 5.82
C ALA A 105 5.28 9.30 5.78
N TYR A 106 4.89 8.81 4.61
CA TYR A 106 4.38 7.45 4.44
C TYR A 106 5.38 6.38 4.86
N ALA A 107 6.67 6.51 4.56
CA ALA A 107 7.67 5.55 5.01
C ALA A 107 7.75 5.49 6.54
N HIS A 108 7.76 6.64 7.21
CA HIS A 108 7.74 6.70 8.67
C HIS A 108 6.43 6.14 9.25
N GLU A 109 5.27 6.54 8.73
CA GLU A 109 3.97 6.01 9.18
C GLU A 109 3.90 4.48 9.04
N ALA A 110 4.36 3.93 7.92
CA ALA A 110 4.38 2.48 7.71
C ALA A 110 5.23 1.77 8.77
N MET A 111 6.43 2.29 9.05
CA MET A 111 7.32 1.73 10.05
C MET A 111 6.73 1.84 11.46
N ALA A 112 6.21 3.01 11.83
CA ALA A 112 5.57 3.24 13.13
C ALA A 112 4.41 2.28 13.38
N ARG A 113 3.51 2.11 12.39
CA ARG A 113 2.37 1.18 12.48
C ARG A 113 2.82 -0.27 12.55
N ALA A 114 3.73 -0.69 11.67
CA ALA A 114 4.23 -2.05 11.64
C ALA A 114 4.95 -2.43 12.94
N ASN A 115 5.79 -1.54 13.48
CA ASN A 115 6.46 -1.73 14.76
C ASN A 115 5.46 -1.75 15.94
N THR A 116 4.42 -0.92 15.91
CA THR A 116 3.36 -0.94 16.93
C THR A 116 2.69 -2.32 16.97
N VAL A 117 2.32 -2.87 15.81
CA VAL A 117 1.69 -4.19 15.70
C VAL A 117 2.66 -5.32 16.07
N ALA A 118 3.95 -5.15 15.84
CA ALA A 118 4.99 -6.09 16.25
C ALA A 118 5.34 -6.03 17.76
N GLY A 119 4.86 -5.02 18.49
CA GLY A 119 5.22 -4.79 19.89
C GLY A 119 6.56 -4.08 20.10
N ASN A 120 7.18 -3.58 19.04
CA ASN A 120 8.46 -2.86 19.01
C ASN A 120 8.25 -1.38 19.37
N ARG A 121 7.91 -1.11 20.63
CA ARG A 121 7.44 0.22 21.06
C ARG A 121 8.51 1.31 20.93
N ALA A 122 9.79 0.99 21.15
CA ALA A 122 10.87 1.98 21.07
C ALA A 122 11.04 2.44 19.61
N GLU A 123 11.09 1.48 18.70
CA GLU A 123 11.21 1.67 17.26
C GLU A 123 10.00 2.41 16.69
N ALA A 124 8.80 2.12 17.19
CA ALA A 124 7.59 2.84 16.78
C ALA A 124 7.63 4.35 17.13
N LEU A 125 8.31 4.74 18.21
CA LEU A 125 8.44 6.14 18.63
C LEU A 125 9.52 6.91 17.86
N GLU A 126 10.48 6.22 17.25
CA GLU A 126 11.51 6.84 16.41
C GLU A 126 10.94 7.32 15.05
N ASP A 127 9.83 6.73 14.63
CA ASP A 127 9.15 6.99 13.35
C ASP A 127 7.89 7.90 13.49
N LEU A 128 7.67 8.52 14.65
CA LEU A 128 6.58 9.48 14.92
C LEU A 128 7.09 10.93 14.93
#